data_AF-A0A923NPJ6-F1
#
_entry.id   AF-A0A923NPJ6-F1
#
_cell.length_a   1.000
_cell.length_b   1.000
_cell.length_c   1.000
_cell.angle_alpha   90.00
_cell.angle_beta   90.00
_cell.angle_gamma   90.00
#
_symmetry.space_group_name_H-M   'P 1'
#
loop_
_entity.id
_entity.type
_entity.pdbx_description
1 polymer ?
#
loop_
_entity_poly.entity_id
_entity_poly.type
_entity_poly.pdbx_seq_one_letter_code
_entity_poly.pdbx_strand_id
1 'polypeptide(L)'
;MKTENRLIHLLYVPTMNCNMQCGYCYLKENTMDLQPDSRYLQTLRYAVDKFRTAGVLPFHISLHGGEVTTLSEKDFRDIIHYIADYYRENQTLLEKNGLKAGRPHIKTNLLRLEKHIDTIREFCVSVSGSLDLPFSLHEKYRITKGGEKTLQTILKNISLLEGIPNRKKVSATVFKEHYKRMDEMIRDIQFLHKHTCLDMNDFNFMIGFGDPGEIGLHPMTEEEQVEFYKRMRQTFTGTDLDKGVKNAWFAEFTPAYCTNSDNCGEKFFLLERNGDLYSCVRGQKNRDFYYGNIYEDSVADILKAAEVKIFQSHNRSGFDPQCAQCSYLYLCKTGCPYVKTVSHTSRSYTCRLQQEIYRDNPQVYPKDSNPAASAYSYLSKMRPLIAGDYEPFSEESSSSDPSQLQAIIKRDSKLENIYSPHIFILKANGIEYQLESQILKKRRDLLYLTDETELQLYIRKGVLEDCDYPANNSLYMMLLSGNTILYGDEQRMKQEHIMTHQVFTNTLKQEPSDKEGYYTINITKILSLYYHRLSEVKPNNLFFTTSELRDYHYAKQKKNAYYHIQAINLPFQNIEFFYVNCKEALKHD
;
A
#
# COMPACT_ATOMS: atom_id res chain seq x y z
N MET A 1 -19.20 -6.17 29.30
CA MET A 1 -19.07 -5.84 27.86
C MET A 1 -19.94 -6.78 27.09
N LYS A 2 -20.86 -6.30 26.24
CA LYS A 2 -21.62 -7.15 25.31
C LYS A 2 -20.60 -7.84 24.40
N THR A 3 -20.45 -9.15 24.51
CA THR A 3 -19.65 -9.93 23.55
C THR A 3 -20.41 -9.97 22.24
N GLU A 4 -20.18 -8.98 21.38
CA GLU A 4 -20.63 -9.04 19.99
C GLU A 4 -19.93 -10.23 19.31
N ASN A 5 -20.71 -11.08 18.65
CA ASN A 5 -20.15 -12.22 17.93
C ASN A 5 -19.29 -11.73 16.77
N ARG A 6 -18.11 -12.31 16.59
CA ARG A 6 -17.28 -12.04 15.42
C ARG A 6 -17.94 -12.63 14.18
N LEU A 7 -18.19 -11.81 13.17
CA LEU A 7 -18.86 -12.23 11.94
C LEU A 7 -17.85 -12.66 10.87
N ILE A 8 -18.06 -13.82 10.25
CA ILE A 8 -17.22 -14.31 9.14
C ILE A 8 -18.04 -14.73 7.92
N HIS A 9 -17.46 -14.58 6.74
CA HIS A 9 -17.91 -15.19 5.50
C HIS A 9 -17.18 -16.52 5.34
N LEU A 10 -17.93 -17.62 5.39
CA LEU A 10 -17.41 -18.98 5.25
C LEU A 10 -17.72 -19.52 3.85
N LEU A 11 -16.69 -19.67 3.03
CA LEU A 11 -16.74 -20.51 1.85
C LEU A 11 -16.47 -21.95 2.30
N TYR A 12 -17.30 -22.89 1.87
CA TYR A 12 -17.11 -24.29 2.21
C TYR A 12 -16.94 -25.14 0.94
N VAL A 13 -15.89 -25.96 0.95
CA VAL A 13 -15.48 -26.86 -0.13
C VAL A 13 -15.78 -28.31 0.28
N PRO A 14 -17.03 -28.80 0.11
CA PRO A 14 -17.42 -30.16 0.47
C PRO A 14 -16.79 -31.24 -0.42
N THR A 15 -16.23 -30.88 -1.57
CA THR A 15 -15.63 -31.82 -2.52
C THR A 15 -14.52 -31.16 -3.34
N MET A 16 -13.49 -31.93 -3.68
CA MET A 16 -12.46 -31.55 -4.64
C MET A 16 -12.73 -32.11 -6.05
N ASN A 17 -13.75 -32.98 -6.20
CA ASN A 17 -14.10 -33.57 -7.49
C ASN A 17 -14.58 -32.47 -8.43
N CYS A 18 -14.08 -32.47 -9.65
CA CYS A 18 -14.57 -31.62 -10.73
C CYS A 18 -14.76 -32.45 -11.99
N ASN A 19 -15.87 -32.22 -12.69
CA ASN A 19 -16.21 -32.83 -13.97
C ASN A 19 -15.64 -32.06 -15.19
N MET A 20 -14.93 -30.95 -14.94
CA MET A 20 -14.30 -30.11 -15.97
C MET A 20 -12.81 -29.96 -15.73
N GLN A 21 -12.08 -29.65 -16.81
CA GLN A 21 -10.65 -29.36 -16.80
C GLN A 21 -10.43 -28.00 -17.46
N CYS A 22 -10.85 -26.93 -16.77
CA CYS A 22 -10.72 -25.59 -17.33
C CYS A 22 -9.24 -25.21 -17.47
N GLY A 23 -8.84 -24.65 -18.61
CA GLY A 23 -7.43 -24.38 -18.94
C GLY A 23 -6.72 -23.44 -17.96
N TYR A 24 -7.46 -22.55 -17.31
CA TYR A 24 -6.96 -21.57 -16.35
C TYR A 24 -7.37 -21.86 -14.89
N CYS A 25 -7.85 -23.08 -14.60
CA CYS A 25 -8.33 -23.44 -13.27
C CYS A 25 -7.23 -23.30 -12.21
N TYR A 26 -7.47 -22.53 -11.14
CA TYR A 26 -6.48 -22.34 -10.06
C TYR A 26 -6.23 -23.62 -9.25
N LEU A 27 -7.16 -24.58 -9.24
CA LEU A 27 -6.96 -25.87 -8.56
C LEU A 27 -6.11 -26.84 -9.37
N LYS A 28 -6.04 -26.72 -10.71
CA LYS A 28 -5.29 -27.61 -11.61
C LYS A 28 -5.40 -29.09 -11.19
N GLU A 29 -4.27 -29.74 -10.91
CA GLU A 29 -4.15 -31.13 -10.47
C GLU A 29 -4.75 -31.44 -9.09
N ASN A 30 -5.07 -30.42 -8.28
CA ASN A 30 -5.72 -30.61 -6.97
C ASN A 30 -7.20 -31.01 -7.08
N THR A 31 -7.77 -31.05 -8.29
CA THR A 31 -9.14 -31.56 -8.53
C THR A 31 -9.17 -33.09 -8.53
N MET A 32 -9.22 -33.67 -7.33
CA MET A 32 -9.16 -35.12 -7.12
C MET A 32 -10.55 -35.75 -6.99
N ASP A 33 -10.69 -36.98 -7.47
CA ASP A 33 -11.89 -37.77 -7.26
C ASP A 33 -11.86 -38.43 -5.87
N LEU A 34 -12.70 -37.90 -4.98
CA LEU A 34 -12.89 -38.36 -3.62
C LEU A 34 -13.94 -39.47 -3.59
N GLN A 35 -13.69 -40.44 -2.73
CA GLN A 35 -14.69 -41.46 -2.40
C GLN A 35 -15.86 -40.83 -1.64
N PRO A 36 -17.10 -41.36 -1.82
CA PRO A 36 -18.23 -40.97 -1.02
C PRO A 36 -17.97 -41.29 0.47
N ASP A 37 -18.10 -40.29 1.35
CA ASP A 37 -18.10 -40.47 2.80
C ASP A 37 -18.87 -39.31 3.46
N SER A 38 -19.18 -39.42 4.75
CA SER A 38 -19.99 -38.44 5.49
C SER A 38 -19.29 -37.12 5.82
N ARG A 39 -17.99 -36.97 5.54
CA ARG A 39 -17.22 -35.77 5.92
C ARG A 39 -17.69 -34.51 5.23
N TYR A 40 -18.33 -34.59 4.06
CA TYR A 40 -18.87 -33.41 3.38
C TYR A 40 -19.83 -32.62 4.29
N LEU A 41 -20.58 -33.27 5.18
CA LEU A 41 -21.47 -32.60 6.13
C LEU A 41 -20.89 -32.56 7.55
N GLN A 42 -20.22 -33.63 7.99
CA GLN A 42 -19.64 -33.68 9.35
C GLN A 42 -18.65 -32.54 9.59
N THR A 43 -17.79 -32.23 8.62
CA THR A 43 -16.81 -31.14 8.75
C THR A 43 -17.48 -29.77 8.88
N LEU A 44 -18.50 -29.49 8.05
CA LEU A 44 -19.23 -28.22 8.15
C LEU A 44 -19.95 -28.09 9.49
N ARG A 45 -20.64 -29.15 9.95
CA ARG A 45 -21.32 -29.18 11.25
C ARG A 45 -20.35 -28.91 12.39
N TYR A 46 -19.26 -29.67 12.43
CA TYR A 46 -18.22 -29.52 13.44
C TYR A 46 -17.64 -28.09 13.44
N ALA A 47 -17.33 -27.53 12.27
CA ALA A 47 -16.81 -26.19 12.15
C ALA A 47 -17.78 -25.12 12.67
N VAL A 48 -19.05 -25.18 12.26
CA VAL A 48 -20.09 -24.24 12.70
C VAL A 48 -20.27 -24.32 14.22
N ASP A 49 -20.32 -25.51 14.80
CA ASP A 49 -20.44 -25.70 16.25
C ASP A 49 -19.22 -25.16 17.01
N LYS A 50 -18.01 -25.44 16.50
CA LYS A 50 -16.75 -24.96 17.08
C LYS A 50 -16.63 -23.44 17.00
N PHE A 51 -17.01 -22.83 15.87
CA PHE A 51 -17.07 -21.37 15.73
C PHE A 51 -18.09 -20.74 16.68
N ARG A 52 -19.29 -21.31 16.76
CA ARG A 52 -20.36 -20.83 17.65
C ARG A 52 -19.91 -20.83 19.11
N THR A 53 -19.25 -21.91 19.56
CA THR A 53 -18.73 -22.03 20.93
C THR A 53 -17.66 -20.97 21.24
N ALA A 54 -16.93 -20.53 20.23
CA ALA A 54 -15.92 -19.48 20.32
C ALA A 54 -16.46 -18.06 20.07
N GLY A 55 -17.79 -17.86 19.97
CA GLY A 55 -18.40 -16.56 19.70
C GLY A 55 -18.18 -16.05 18.27
N VAL A 56 -17.95 -16.95 17.32
CA VAL A 56 -17.81 -16.64 15.89
C VAL A 56 -19.06 -17.11 15.15
N LEU A 57 -19.64 -16.23 14.35
CA LEU A 57 -20.87 -16.50 13.59
C LEU A 57 -20.60 -16.38 12.08
N PRO A 58 -20.67 -17.49 11.33
CA PRO A 58 -20.71 -17.45 9.88
C PRO A 58 -21.95 -16.72 9.37
N PHE A 59 -21.83 -15.46 8.95
CA PHE A 59 -22.99 -14.71 8.45
C PHE A 59 -23.41 -15.10 7.03
N HIS A 60 -22.48 -15.68 6.28
CA HIS A 60 -22.71 -16.21 4.95
C HIS A 60 -21.94 -17.51 4.76
N ILE A 61 -22.67 -18.59 4.50
CA ILE A 61 -22.14 -19.90 4.12
C ILE A 61 -22.44 -20.11 2.64
N SER A 62 -21.38 -20.24 1.84
CA SER A 62 -21.47 -20.48 0.39
C SER A 62 -20.70 -21.74 0.03
N LEU A 63 -21.36 -22.64 -0.70
CA LEU A 63 -20.72 -23.84 -1.22
C LEU A 63 -19.86 -23.52 -2.45
N HIS A 64 -18.64 -24.01 -2.42
CA HIS A 64 -17.63 -23.90 -3.47
C HIS A 64 -16.92 -25.26 -3.63
N GLY A 65 -15.83 -25.30 -4.38
CA GLY A 65 -14.89 -26.43 -4.43
C GLY A 65 -15.13 -27.30 -5.63
N GLY A 66 -14.06 -27.97 -6.11
CA GLY A 66 -13.99 -28.66 -7.41
C GLY A 66 -15.12 -28.25 -8.35
N GLU A 67 -16.17 -29.07 -8.33
CA GLU A 67 -17.54 -28.70 -8.70
C GLU A 67 -18.56 -29.28 -7.69
N VAL A 68 -19.33 -28.42 -7.02
CA VAL A 68 -20.32 -28.83 -6.00
C VAL A 68 -21.43 -29.73 -6.54
N THR A 69 -21.83 -29.57 -7.81
CA THR A 69 -22.87 -30.42 -8.43
C THR A 69 -22.39 -31.85 -8.72
N THR A 70 -21.11 -32.15 -8.49
CA THR A 70 -20.61 -33.55 -8.52
C THR A 70 -21.06 -34.39 -7.34
N LEU A 71 -21.45 -33.76 -6.21
CA LEU A 71 -22.02 -34.46 -5.06
C LEU A 71 -23.21 -35.33 -5.47
N SER A 72 -23.48 -36.40 -4.73
CA SER A 72 -24.71 -37.18 -4.91
C SER A 72 -25.93 -36.31 -4.63
N GLU A 73 -27.10 -36.67 -5.17
CA GLU A 73 -28.35 -35.93 -4.92
C GLU A 73 -28.66 -35.86 -3.42
N LYS A 74 -28.45 -36.99 -2.73
CA LYS A 74 -28.60 -37.08 -1.28
C LYS A 74 -27.64 -36.13 -0.56
N ASP A 75 -26.34 -36.18 -0.88
CA ASP A 75 -25.34 -35.38 -0.16
C ASP A 75 -25.51 -33.88 -0.41
N PHE A 76 -25.85 -33.50 -1.65
CA PHE A 76 -26.18 -32.12 -1.99
C PHE A 76 -27.44 -31.63 -1.25
N ARG A 77 -28.50 -32.46 -1.18
CA ARG A 77 -29.71 -32.12 -0.43
C ARG A 77 -29.43 -31.98 1.07
N ASP A 78 -28.70 -32.92 1.65
CA ASP A 78 -28.39 -32.95 3.08
C ASP A 78 -27.60 -31.70 3.51
N ILE A 79 -26.62 -31.25 2.71
CA ILE A 79 -25.85 -30.05 3.02
C ILE A 79 -26.64 -28.75 2.81
N ILE A 80 -27.47 -28.67 1.76
CA ILE A 80 -28.33 -27.50 1.52
C ILE A 80 -29.37 -27.36 2.63
N HIS A 81 -29.99 -28.47 3.04
CA HIS A 81 -30.95 -28.49 4.13
C HIS A 81 -30.31 -28.01 5.44
N TYR A 82 -29.11 -28.50 5.78
CA TYR A 82 -28.37 -28.04 6.95
C TYR A 82 -28.09 -26.53 6.92
N ILE A 83 -27.69 -25.97 5.77
CA ILE A 83 -27.44 -24.53 5.63
C ILE A 83 -28.74 -23.72 5.76
N ALA A 84 -29.86 -24.23 5.22
CA ALA A 84 -31.16 -23.59 5.35
C ALA A 84 -31.61 -23.54 6.82
N ASP A 85 -31.45 -24.65 7.55
CA ASP A 85 -31.74 -24.74 8.97
C ASP A 85 -30.86 -23.79 9.78
N TYR A 86 -29.55 -23.75 9.48
CA TYR A 86 -28.62 -22.81 10.10
C TYR A 86 -29.07 -21.36 9.98
N TYR A 87 -29.48 -20.90 8.79
CA TYR A 87 -29.96 -19.53 8.62
C TYR A 87 -31.25 -19.25 9.36
N ARG A 88 -32.18 -20.22 9.41
CA ARG A 88 -33.44 -20.11 10.16
C ARG A 88 -33.18 -19.99 11.67
N GLU A 89 -32.30 -20.84 12.21
CA GLU A 89 -31.93 -20.83 13.63
C GLU A 89 -31.20 -19.55 14.05
N ASN A 90 -30.37 -18.99 13.16
CA ASN A 90 -29.57 -17.81 13.45
C ASN A 90 -30.20 -16.50 12.96
N GLN A 91 -31.43 -16.51 12.43
CA GLN A 91 -32.08 -15.34 11.84
C GLN A 91 -32.09 -14.13 12.77
N THR A 92 -32.62 -14.28 13.99
CA THR A 92 -32.69 -13.20 14.97
C THR A 92 -31.30 -12.66 15.35
N LEU A 93 -30.30 -13.54 15.40
CA LEU A 93 -28.93 -13.15 15.73
C LEU A 93 -28.29 -12.36 14.58
N LEU A 94 -28.50 -12.77 13.33
CA LEU A 94 -28.04 -12.06 12.14
C LEU A 94 -28.70 -10.68 12.02
N GLU A 95 -30.01 -10.60 12.22
CA GLU A 95 -30.77 -9.34 12.16
C GLU A 95 -30.33 -8.35 13.25
N LYS A 96 -30.05 -8.84 14.47
CA LYS A 96 -29.47 -8.02 15.56
C LYS A 96 -28.10 -7.45 15.22
N ASN A 97 -27.36 -8.08 14.30
CA ASN A 97 -26.08 -7.61 13.78
C ASN A 97 -26.23 -6.80 12.47
N GLY A 98 -27.46 -6.38 12.12
CA GLY A 98 -27.73 -5.60 10.92
C GLY A 98 -27.66 -6.38 9.61
N LEU A 99 -27.65 -7.72 9.67
CA LEU A 99 -27.54 -8.60 8.52
C LEU A 99 -28.88 -9.26 8.22
N LYS A 100 -29.22 -9.44 6.94
CA LYS A 100 -30.37 -10.25 6.54
C LYS A 100 -29.99 -11.72 6.59
N ALA A 101 -30.87 -12.57 7.11
CA ALA A 101 -30.70 -14.01 7.04
C ALA A 101 -30.53 -14.44 5.58
N GLY A 102 -29.47 -15.21 5.31
CA GLY A 102 -29.15 -15.69 3.97
C GLY A 102 -30.08 -16.80 3.50
N ARG A 103 -29.80 -17.27 2.30
CA ARG A 103 -30.31 -18.55 1.77
C ARG A 103 -29.09 -19.40 1.39
N PRO A 104 -29.24 -20.72 1.26
CA PRO A 104 -28.17 -21.54 0.71
C PRO A 104 -27.69 -20.98 -0.63
N HIS A 105 -26.38 -20.89 -0.82
CA HIS A 105 -25.76 -20.36 -2.04
C HIS A 105 -24.71 -21.34 -2.56
N ILE A 106 -24.68 -21.52 -3.89
CA ILE A 106 -23.71 -22.39 -4.57
C ILE A 106 -22.96 -21.65 -5.66
N LYS A 107 -21.68 -22.01 -5.80
CA LYS A 107 -20.81 -21.67 -6.92
C LYS A 107 -20.60 -22.92 -7.78
N THR A 108 -20.96 -22.85 -9.06
CA THR A 108 -21.03 -24.03 -9.94
C THR A 108 -20.59 -23.71 -11.37
N ASN A 109 -20.08 -24.69 -12.09
CA ASN A 109 -19.84 -24.66 -13.53
C ASN A 109 -21.09 -24.91 -14.38
N LEU A 110 -22.25 -25.17 -13.73
CA LEU A 110 -23.57 -25.40 -14.35
C LEU A 110 -23.72 -26.68 -15.18
N LEU A 111 -22.66 -27.48 -15.36
CA LEU A 111 -22.67 -28.62 -16.30
C LEU A 111 -23.59 -29.77 -15.87
N ARG A 112 -23.75 -30.00 -14.56
CA ARG A 112 -24.59 -31.07 -13.99
C ARG A 112 -25.68 -30.54 -13.06
N LEU A 113 -26.17 -29.33 -13.35
CA LEU A 113 -27.14 -28.64 -12.51
C LEU A 113 -28.49 -29.39 -12.47
N GLU A 114 -28.86 -30.04 -13.57
CA GLU A 114 -30.10 -30.80 -13.74
C GLU A 114 -30.28 -31.87 -12.67
N LYS A 115 -29.18 -32.50 -12.23
CA LYS A 115 -29.17 -33.51 -11.18
C LYS A 115 -29.76 -33.01 -9.86
N HIS A 116 -29.63 -31.72 -9.57
CA HIS A 116 -29.94 -31.14 -8.26
C HIS A 116 -31.10 -30.14 -8.31
N ILE A 117 -31.81 -30.05 -9.43
CA ILE A 117 -32.76 -28.96 -9.67
C ILE A 117 -33.93 -28.95 -8.68
N ASP A 118 -34.39 -30.13 -8.25
CA ASP A 118 -35.49 -30.24 -7.30
C ASP A 118 -35.10 -29.69 -5.93
N THR A 119 -33.89 -29.99 -5.45
CA THR A 119 -33.35 -29.41 -4.21
C THR A 119 -33.15 -27.90 -4.35
N ILE A 120 -32.63 -27.43 -5.50
CA ILE A 120 -32.43 -26.00 -5.76
C ILE A 120 -33.76 -25.25 -5.68
N ARG A 121 -34.83 -25.84 -6.23
CA ARG A 121 -36.19 -25.28 -6.20
C ARG A 121 -36.80 -25.33 -4.80
N GLU A 122 -36.76 -26.49 -4.13
CA GLU A 122 -37.30 -26.73 -2.78
C GLU A 122 -36.74 -25.70 -1.78
N PHE A 123 -35.42 -25.48 -1.79
CA PHE A 123 -34.75 -24.60 -0.83
C PHE A 123 -34.46 -23.19 -1.35
N CYS A 124 -34.96 -22.84 -2.55
CA CYS A 124 -34.70 -21.54 -3.20
C CYS A 124 -33.21 -21.15 -3.22
N VAL A 125 -32.34 -22.13 -3.50
CA VAL A 125 -30.88 -22.02 -3.43
C VAL A 125 -30.37 -20.98 -4.41
N SER A 126 -29.65 -19.95 -3.97
CA SER A 126 -29.05 -18.98 -4.90
C SER A 126 -27.91 -19.61 -5.70
N VAL A 127 -27.87 -19.35 -7.01
CA VAL A 127 -26.87 -19.93 -7.92
C VAL A 127 -25.96 -18.84 -8.48
N SER A 128 -24.65 -19.06 -8.38
CA SER A 128 -23.64 -18.31 -9.12
C SER A 128 -22.87 -19.25 -10.05
N GLY A 129 -23.12 -19.12 -11.35
CA GLY A 129 -22.53 -19.94 -12.40
C GLY A 129 -21.25 -19.37 -13.00
N SER A 130 -20.33 -20.24 -13.43
CA SER A 130 -19.15 -19.87 -14.21
C SER A 130 -19.41 -20.06 -15.70
N LEU A 131 -19.54 -18.95 -16.44
CA LEU A 131 -19.84 -18.90 -17.86
C LEU A 131 -18.97 -17.82 -18.51
N ASP A 132 -17.88 -18.25 -19.14
CA ASP A 132 -16.99 -17.33 -19.86
C ASP A 132 -17.63 -16.76 -21.13
N LEU A 133 -17.11 -15.60 -21.52
CA LEU A 133 -17.47 -14.89 -22.73
C LEU A 133 -16.20 -14.37 -23.42
N PRO A 134 -16.11 -14.37 -24.76
CA PRO A 134 -17.11 -14.90 -25.67
C PRO A 134 -17.24 -16.42 -25.62
N PHE A 135 -18.38 -16.93 -26.10
CA PHE A 135 -18.69 -18.36 -26.19
C PHE A 135 -17.64 -19.16 -26.94
N SER A 136 -16.99 -18.58 -27.94
CA SER A 136 -15.89 -19.20 -28.67
C SER A 136 -14.70 -19.55 -27.76
N LEU A 137 -14.38 -18.70 -26.78
CA LEU A 137 -13.32 -18.96 -25.81
C LEU A 137 -13.80 -19.78 -24.61
N HIS A 138 -15.09 -19.68 -24.26
CA HIS A 138 -15.69 -20.61 -23.31
C HIS A 138 -15.49 -22.05 -23.77
N GLU A 139 -15.87 -22.39 -25.00
CA GLU A 139 -15.71 -23.76 -25.53
C GLU A 139 -14.25 -24.20 -25.63
N LYS A 140 -13.33 -23.26 -25.84
CA LYS A 140 -11.90 -23.55 -25.90
C LYS A 140 -11.32 -23.88 -24.53
N TYR A 141 -11.67 -23.11 -23.51
CA TYR A 141 -10.99 -23.16 -22.21
C TYR A 141 -11.77 -23.89 -21.13
N ARG A 142 -13.08 -24.11 -21.29
CA ARG A 142 -13.96 -24.75 -20.31
C ARG A 142 -14.47 -26.09 -20.84
N ILE A 143 -13.59 -27.07 -20.91
CA ILE A 143 -13.88 -28.43 -21.41
C ILE A 143 -14.08 -29.43 -20.28
N THR A 144 -14.73 -30.56 -20.57
CA THR A 144 -14.79 -31.69 -19.64
C THR A 144 -13.40 -32.32 -19.46
N LYS A 145 -13.20 -33.14 -18.41
CA LYS A 145 -11.98 -33.96 -18.29
C LYS A 145 -11.80 -34.93 -19.49
N GLY A 146 -12.87 -35.24 -20.22
CA GLY A 146 -12.86 -36.03 -21.45
C GLY A 146 -12.60 -35.22 -22.74
N GLY A 147 -12.37 -33.90 -22.64
CA GLY A 147 -12.09 -33.05 -23.80
C GLY A 147 -13.32 -32.53 -24.54
N GLU A 148 -14.52 -32.72 -24.00
CA GLU A 148 -15.77 -32.31 -24.65
C GLU A 148 -16.12 -30.85 -24.36
N LYS A 149 -16.78 -30.20 -25.32
CA LYS A 149 -17.33 -28.85 -25.18
C LYS A 149 -18.52 -28.85 -24.21
N THR A 150 -18.67 -27.77 -23.44
CA THR A 150 -19.67 -27.71 -22.35
C THR A 150 -20.79 -26.69 -22.55
N LEU A 151 -20.61 -25.73 -23.46
CA LEU A 151 -21.48 -24.56 -23.59
C LEU A 151 -22.95 -24.93 -23.82
N GLN A 152 -23.24 -25.81 -24.78
CA GLN A 152 -24.62 -26.17 -25.13
C GLN A 152 -25.37 -26.80 -23.94
N THR A 153 -24.71 -27.70 -23.22
CA THR A 153 -25.25 -28.33 -22.02
C THR A 153 -25.49 -27.30 -20.92
N ILE A 154 -24.54 -26.39 -20.71
CA ILE A 154 -24.67 -25.30 -19.72
C ILE A 154 -25.85 -24.39 -20.05
N LEU A 155 -26.04 -23.99 -21.32
CA LEU A 155 -27.19 -23.17 -21.74
C LEU A 155 -28.53 -23.88 -21.53
N LYS A 156 -28.59 -25.20 -21.81
CA LYS A 156 -29.76 -26.02 -21.49
C LYS A 156 -30.02 -26.08 -19.98
N ASN A 157 -28.98 -26.16 -19.17
CA ASN A 157 -29.12 -26.22 -17.71
C ASN A 157 -29.51 -24.86 -17.10
N ILE A 158 -29.09 -23.76 -17.71
CA ILE A 158 -29.53 -22.41 -17.32
C ILE A 158 -31.05 -22.27 -17.48
N SER A 159 -31.67 -22.85 -18.52
CA SER A 159 -33.14 -22.75 -18.67
C SER A 159 -33.90 -23.48 -17.57
N LEU A 160 -33.31 -24.49 -16.92
CA LEU A 160 -33.93 -25.17 -15.76
C LEU A 160 -34.11 -24.25 -14.55
N LEU A 161 -33.35 -23.15 -14.49
CA LEU A 161 -33.50 -22.14 -13.44
C LEU A 161 -34.69 -21.21 -13.68
N GLU A 162 -35.36 -21.27 -14.83
CA GLU A 162 -36.53 -20.47 -15.12
C GLU A 162 -37.65 -20.67 -14.07
N GLY A 163 -38.35 -19.59 -13.71
CA GLY A 163 -39.40 -19.62 -12.70
C GLY A 163 -38.93 -19.74 -11.23
N ILE A 164 -37.67 -20.08 -10.96
CA ILE A 164 -37.15 -20.10 -9.58
C ILE A 164 -36.92 -18.64 -9.11
N PRO A 165 -37.46 -18.21 -7.95
CA PRO A 165 -37.39 -16.81 -7.50
C PRO A 165 -36.05 -16.42 -6.85
N ASN A 166 -35.05 -17.29 -6.96
CA ASN A 166 -33.71 -17.10 -6.42
C ASN A 166 -32.85 -16.19 -7.31
N ARG A 167 -31.76 -15.67 -6.74
CA ARG A 167 -30.74 -14.96 -7.50
C ARG A 167 -29.97 -15.93 -8.40
N LYS A 168 -29.92 -15.63 -9.70
CA LYS A 168 -29.24 -16.40 -10.76
C LYS A 168 -28.17 -15.52 -11.38
N LYS A 169 -26.95 -15.66 -10.89
CA LYS A 169 -25.82 -14.83 -11.31
C LYS A 169 -24.86 -15.66 -12.13
N VAL A 170 -24.23 -15.07 -13.14
CA VAL A 170 -23.06 -15.69 -13.79
C VAL A 170 -21.86 -14.76 -13.73
N SER A 171 -20.67 -15.34 -13.88
CA SER A 171 -19.41 -14.61 -13.97
C SER A 171 -18.51 -15.19 -15.06
N ALA A 172 -17.79 -14.30 -15.75
CA ALA A 172 -16.83 -14.67 -16.80
C ALA A 172 -15.41 -14.31 -16.37
N THR A 173 -14.46 -15.24 -16.57
CA THR A 173 -13.05 -14.93 -16.41
C THR A 173 -12.50 -14.33 -17.70
N VAL A 174 -11.83 -13.19 -17.61
CA VAL A 174 -11.38 -12.40 -18.76
C VAL A 174 -9.86 -12.22 -18.72
N PHE A 175 -9.20 -12.67 -19.78
CA PHE A 175 -7.78 -12.46 -20.07
C PHE A 175 -7.63 -11.68 -21.38
N LYS A 176 -6.39 -11.38 -21.79
CA LYS A 176 -6.08 -10.65 -23.03
C LYS A 176 -6.65 -11.32 -24.29
N GLU A 177 -6.75 -12.65 -24.32
CA GLU A 177 -7.38 -13.40 -25.40
C GLU A 177 -8.87 -13.06 -25.54
N HIS A 178 -9.56 -12.85 -24.41
CA HIS A 178 -10.97 -12.48 -24.37
C HIS A 178 -11.18 -11.03 -24.74
N TYR A 179 -10.30 -10.15 -24.22
CA TYR A 179 -10.24 -8.73 -24.59
C TYR A 179 -10.09 -8.52 -26.11
N LYS A 180 -9.23 -9.31 -26.78
CA LYS A 180 -9.08 -9.25 -28.24
C LYS A 180 -10.35 -9.63 -29.03
N ARG A 181 -11.39 -10.14 -28.37
CA ARG A 181 -12.66 -10.56 -28.96
C ARG A 181 -13.86 -9.88 -28.29
N MET A 182 -13.71 -8.62 -27.87
CA MET A 182 -14.78 -7.84 -27.23
C MET A 182 -16.08 -7.80 -28.03
N ASP A 183 -16.04 -7.71 -29.37
CA ASP A 183 -17.28 -7.64 -30.15
C ASP A 183 -18.06 -8.97 -30.15
N GLU A 184 -17.38 -10.11 -30.10
CA GLU A 184 -18.03 -11.41 -29.86
C GLU A 184 -18.64 -11.43 -28.46
N MET A 185 -17.88 -10.99 -27.44
CA MET A 185 -18.32 -10.96 -26.05
C MET A 185 -19.57 -10.09 -25.88
N ILE A 186 -19.62 -8.91 -26.51
CA ILE A 186 -20.77 -7.99 -26.48
C ILE A 186 -22.02 -8.68 -27.03
N ARG A 187 -21.91 -9.39 -28.17
CA ARG A 187 -23.04 -10.12 -28.75
C ARG A 187 -23.53 -11.23 -27.83
N ASP A 188 -22.61 -11.95 -27.20
CA ASP A 188 -22.96 -13.05 -26.29
C ASP A 188 -23.62 -12.55 -25.00
N ILE A 189 -23.18 -11.41 -24.46
CA ILE A 189 -23.87 -10.76 -23.32
C ILE A 189 -25.32 -10.41 -23.69
N GLN A 190 -25.52 -9.79 -24.86
CA GLN A 190 -26.86 -9.43 -25.34
C GLN A 190 -27.72 -10.68 -25.58
N PHE A 191 -27.12 -11.74 -26.13
CA PHE A 191 -27.80 -13.01 -26.35
C PHE A 191 -28.28 -13.61 -25.01
N LEU A 192 -27.39 -13.70 -24.02
CA LEU A 192 -27.73 -14.24 -22.71
C LEU A 192 -28.86 -13.45 -22.05
N HIS A 193 -28.81 -12.12 -22.11
CA HIS A 193 -29.85 -11.29 -21.52
C HIS A 193 -31.22 -11.46 -22.18
N LYS A 194 -31.26 -11.61 -23.52
CA LYS A 194 -32.51 -11.66 -24.28
C LYS A 194 -33.11 -13.05 -24.40
N HIS A 195 -32.28 -14.09 -24.38
CA HIS A 195 -32.69 -15.45 -24.76
C HIS A 195 -32.54 -16.47 -23.63
N THR A 196 -32.19 -16.05 -22.42
CA THR A 196 -32.13 -16.93 -21.25
C THR A 196 -32.84 -16.32 -20.06
N CYS A 197 -33.00 -17.08 -18.97
CA CYS A 197 -33.58 -16.57 -17.72
C CYS A 197 -32.60 -15.74 -16.87
N LEU A 198 -31.40 -15.44 -17.39
CA LEU A 198 -30.39 -14.65 -16.70
C LEU A 198 -30.65 -13.15 -16.86
N ASP A 199 -30.68 -12.43 -15.73
CA ASP A 199 -30.56 -10.98 -15.75
C ASP A 199 -29.07 -10.61 -15.83
N MET A 200 -28.61 -10.25 -17.02
CA MET A 200 -27.23 -9.83 -17.22
C MET A 200 -26.91 -8.47 -16.58
N ASN A 201 -27.88 -7.77 -15.97
CA ASN A 201 -27.54 -6.68 -15.03
C ASN A 201 -26.91 -7.20 -13.73
N ASP A 202 -27.03 -8.50 -13.42
CA ASP A 202 -26.43 -9.15 -12.26
C ASP A 202 -25.36 -10.17 -12.69
N PHE A 203 -24.37 -9.66 -13.41
CA PHE A 203 -23.23 -10.40 -13.96
C PHE A 203 -21.92 -9.78 -13.46
N ASN A 204 -20.83 -10.55 -13.40
CA ASN A 204 -19.49 -10.05 -13.04
C ASN A 204 -18.42 -10.48 -14.06
N PHE A 205 -17.51 -9.56 -14.39
CA PHE A 205 -16.21 -9.91 -14.94
C PHE A 205 -15.20 -10.18 -13.83
N MET A 206 -14.40 -11.22 -14.02
CA MET A 206 -13.27 -11.57 -13.17
C MET A 206 -12.01 -11.43 -14.01
N ILE A 207 -11.20 -10.40 -13.77
CA ILE A 207 -9.99 -10.17 -14.59
C ILE A 207 -8.90 -11.14 -14.14
N GLY A 208 -8.43 -11.96 -15.07
CA GLY A 208 -7.36 -12.92 -14.87
C GLY A 208 -6.02 -12.27 -14.52
N PHE A 209 -5.25 -12.95 -13.68
CA PHE A 209 -3.93 -12.52 -13.21
C PHE A 209 -3.02 -13.75 -13.06
N GLY A 210 -1.71 -13.53 -13.02
CA GLY A 210 -0.69 -14.55 -12.78
C GLY A 210 0.24 -14.78 -13.98
N ASP A 211 1.16 -15.72 -13.85
CA ASP A 211 2.18 -15.99 -14.86
C ASP A 211 1.55 -16.68 -16.10
N PRO A 212 1.69 -16.09 -17.31
CA PRO A 212 1.24 -16.74 -18.55
C PRO A 212 1.84 -18.14 -18.78
N GLY A 213 3.07 -18.39 -18.34
CA GLY A 213 3.72 -19.70 -18.45
C GLY A 213 3.05 -20.78 -17.59
N GLU A 214 2.43 -20.39 -16.47
CA GLU A 214 1.74 -21.32 -15.57
C GLU A 214 0.25 -21.49 -15.91
N ILE A 215 -0.41 -20.43 -16.38
CA ILE A 215 -1.87 -20.37 -16.58
C ILE A 215 -2.25 -20.63 -18.05
N GLY A 216 -1.30 -20.43 -18.98
CA GLY A 216 -1.55 -20.57 -20.42
C GLY A 216 -2.41 -19.45 -21.03
N LEU A 217 -2.64 -18.37 -20.29
CA LEU A 217 -3.37 -17.17 -20.72
C LEU A 217 -2.64 -15.90 -20.29
N HIS A 218 -2.78 -14.84 -21.07
CA HIS A 218 -2.07 -13.59 -20.81
C HIS A 218 -2.95 -12.61 -20.01
N PRO A 219 -2.52 -12.15 -18.83
CA PRO A 219 -3.19 -11.05 -18.14
C PRO A 219 -3.28 -9.81 -19.04
N MET A 220 -4.36 -9.04 -18.90
CA MET A 220 -4.49 -7.74 -19.55
C MET A 220 -3.56 -6.72 -18.89
N THR A 221 -2.95 -5.83 -19.67
CA THR A 221 -2.26 -4.66 -19.11
C THR A 221 -3.26 -3.71 -18.45
N GLU A 222 -2.79 -2.79 -17.62
CA GLU A 222 -3.66 -1.79 -16.99
C GLU A 222 -4.43 -0.93 -18.01
N GLU A 223 -3.79 -0.59 -19.13
CA GLU A 223 -4.39 0.15 -20.24
C GLU A 223 -5.48 -0.67 -20.94
N GLU A 224 -5.21 -1.95 -21.23
CA GLU A 224 -6.19 -2.87 -21.83
C GLU A 224 -7.42 -3.06 -20.93
N GLN A 225 -7.22 -3.14 -19.60
CA GLN A 225 -8.32 -3.21 -18.63
C GLN A 225 -9.19 -1.95 -18.64
N VAL A 226 -8.58 -0.77 -18.74
CA VAL A 226 -9.30 0.52 -18.84
C VAL A 226 -10.05 0.61 -20.17
N GLU A 227 -9.43 0.21 -21.27
CA GLU A 227 -10.06 0.18 -22.59
C GLU A 227 -11.26 -0.78 -22.60
N PHE A 228 -11.10 -1.97 -22.01
CA PHE A 228 -12.17 -2.94 -21.82
C PHE A 228 -13.37 -2.35 -21.06
N TYR A 229 -13.11 -1.71 -19.92
CA TYR A 229 -14.14 -1.03 -19.14
C TYR A 229 -14.86 0.07 -19.94
N LYS A 230 -14.10 0.94 -20.61
CA LYS A 230 -14.65 2.02 -21.44
C LYS A 230 -15.49 1.49 -22.59
N ARG A 231 -15.03 0.43 -23.27
CA ARG A 231 -15.77 -0.19 -24.36
C ARG A 231 -17.11 -0.75 -23.88
N MET A 232 -17.12 -1.49 -22.76
CA MET A 232 -18.36 -1.99 -22.17
C MET A 232 -19.31 -0.86 -21.78
N ARG A 233 -18.79 0.19 -21.12
CA ARG A 233 -19.56 1.38 -20.72
C ARG A 233 -20.17 2.07 -21.92
N GLN A 234 -19.38 2.32 -22.97
CA GLN A 234 -19.84 2.96 -24.20
C GLN A 234 -20.95 2.15 -24.88
N THR A 235 -20.84 0.83 -24.89
CA THR A 235 -21.80 -0.06 -25.55
C THR A 235 -23.12 -0.20 -24.78
N PHE A 236 -23.08 -0.30 -23.46
CA PHE A 236 -24.25 -0.70 -22.66
C PHE A 236 -24.88 0.43 -21.84
N THR A 237 -24.21 1.58 -21.71
CA THR A 237 -24.83 2.74 -21.02
C THR A 237 -26.05 3.22 -21.81
N GLY A 238 -27.15 3.43 -21.11
CA GLY A 238 -28.44 3.82 -21.72
C GLY A 238 -29.22 2.67 -22.38
N THR A 239 -28.77 1.43 -22.26
CA THR A 239 -29.51 0.22 -22.68
C THR A 239 -30.19 -0.46 -21.49
N ASP A 240 -30.94 -1.54 -21.72
CA ASP A 240 -31.50 -2.38 -20.64
C ASP A 240 -30.44 -2.97 -19.69
N LEU A 241 -29.17 -2.95 -20.10
CA LEU A 241 -28.01 -3.41 -19.32
C LEU A 241 -27.23 -2.28 -18.63
N ASP A 242 -27.75 -1.05 -18.66
CA ASP A 242 -27.12 0.13 -18.06
C ASP A 242 -26.80 -0.05 -16.57
N LYS A 243 -27.70 -0.69 -15.82
CA LYS A 243 -27.52 -0.96 -14.39
C LYS A 243 -26.37 -1.93 -14.14
N GLY A 244 -26.23 -2.96 -14.98
CA GLY A 244 -25.17 -3.96 -14.88
C GLY A 244 -23.79 -3.36 -15.09
N VAL A 245 -23.62 -2.65 -16.21
CA VAL A 245 -22.34 -2.07 -16.59
C VAL A 245 -21.90 -0.94 -15.65
N LYS A 246 -22.84 -0.20 -15.07
CA LYS A 246 -22.56 0.82 -14.04
C LYS A 246 -22.18 0.23 -12.67
N ASN A 247 -22.61 -0.99 -12.38
CA ASN A 247 -22.51 -1.56 -11.04
C ASN A 247 -21.90 -2.97 -11.05
N ALA A 248 -22.73 -4.00 -11.27
CA ALA A 248 -22.39 -5.39 -10.98
C ALA A 248 -21.15 -5.88 -11.75
N TRP A 249 -21.01 -5.50 -13.03
CA TRP A 249 -20.01 -6.08 -13.94
C TRP A 249 -18.58 -5.91 -13.45
N PHE A 250 -18.29 -4.78 -12.79
CA PHE A 250 -16.97 -4.41 -12.30
C PHE A 250 -16.92 -4.33 -10.76
N ALA A 251 -17.94 -4.87 -10.08
CA ALA A 251 -18.09 -4.72 -8.64
C ALA A 251 -16.90 -5.28 -7.85
N GLU A 252 -16.20 -6.31 -8.36
CA GLU A 252 -15.00 -6.88 -7.75
C GLU A 252 -13.87 -5.85 -7.54
N PHE A 253 -13.84 -4.80 -8.35
CA PHE A 253 -12.83 -3.75 -8.34
C PHE A 253 -13.25 -2.53 -7.49
N THR A 254 -14.41 -2.62 -6.82
CA THR A 254 -14.94 -1.57 -5.95
C THR A 254 -14.68 -1.83 -4.47
N PRO A 255 -14.73 -0.82 -3.60
CA PRO A 255 -14.39 -0.93 -2.16
C PRO A 255 -15.27 -1.92 -1.38
N ALA A 256 -16.43 -2.29 -1.91
CA ALA A 256 -17.32 -3.26 -1.30
C ALA A 256 -16.81 -4.71 -1.34
N TYR A 257 -15.75 -5.00 -2.12
CA TYR A 257 -15.16 -6.33 -2.23
C TYR A 257 -13.95 -6.54 -1.33
N CYS A 258 -13.69 -7.82 -0.98
CA CYS A 258 -12.61 -8.22 -0.09
C CYS A 258 -11.22 -7.80 -0.57
N THR A 259 -11.05 -7.63 -1.88
CA THR A 259 -9.82 -7.21 -2.55
C THR A 259 -9.35 -5.82 -2.12
N ASN A 260 -10.25 -5.00 -1.55
CA ASN A 260 -10.00 -3.63 -1.13
C ASN A 260 -10.13 -3.44 0.40
N SER A 261 -10.17 -4.53 1.17
CA SER A 261 -10.17 -4.49 2.64
C SER A 261 -8.76 -4.22 3.18
N ASP A 262 -8.66 -3.60 4.36
CA ASP A 262 -7.36 -3.45 5.05
C ASP A 262 -6.73 -4.82 5.31
N ASN A 263 -7.47 -5.72 5.97
CA ASN A 263 -7.07 -7.10 6.24
C ASN A 263 -8.25 -8.05 5.97
N CYS A 264 -8.23 -8.76 4.84
CA CYS A 264 -9.30 -9.71 4.51
C CYS A 264 -9.34 -10.95 5.43
N GLY A 265 -8.26 -11.25 6.16
CA GLY A 265 -8.20 -12.33 7.16
C GLY A 265 -9.06 -12.07 8.40
N GLU A 266 -9.58 -10.86 8.56
CA GLU A 266 -10.53 -10.56 9.63
C GLU A 266 -11.89 -11.22 9.40
N LYS A 267 -12.29 -11.43 8.14
CA LYS A 267 -13.67 -11.74 7.75
C LYS A 267 -13.83 -12.94 6.80
N PHE A 268 -12.86 -13.27 5.96
CA PHE A 268 -13.03 -14.26 4.89
C PHE A 268 -12.27 -15.54 5.19
N PHE A 269 -12.98 -16.67 5.10
CA PHE A 269 -12.47 -18.00 5.38
C PHE A 269 -12.96 -18.98 4.32
N LEU A 270 -12.08 -19.89 3.90
CA LEU A 270 -12.42 -21.05 3.09
C LEU A 270 -12.11 -22.30 3.88
N LEU A 271 -13.12 -23.12 4.13
CA LEU A 271 -13.01 -24.42 4.80
C LEU A 271 -13.10 -25.54 3.78
N GLU A 272 -12.16 -26.48 3.81
CA GLU A 272 -12.20 -27.70 3.03
C GLU A 272 -12.79 -28.88 3.80
N ARG A 273 -13.26 -29.90 3.08
CA ARG A 273 -13.80 -31.16 3.62
C ARG A 273 -12.85 -31.85 4.61
N ASN A 274 -11.53 -31.73 4.42
CA ASN A 274 -10.53 -32.33 5.31
C ASN A 274 -10.27 -31.51 6.60
N GLY A 275 -10.95 -30.36 6.76
CA GLY A 275 -10.82 -29.48 7.91
C GLY A 275 -9.87 -28.31 7.70
N ASP A 276 -9.12 -28.29 6.59
CA ASP A 276 -8.18 -27.20 6.32
C ASP A 276 -8.91 -25.87 6.09
N LEU A 277 -8.37 -24.81 6.69
CA LEU A 277 -8.84 -23.45 6.55
C LEU A 277 -7.82 -22.61 5.79
N TYR A 278 -8.29 -21.87 4.81
CA TYR A 278 -7.52 -20.92 4.00
C TYR A 278 -8.21 -19.55 3.97
N SER A 279 -7.52 -18.54 3.43
CA SER A 279 -8.07 -17.20 3.27
C SER A 279 -9.31 -17.12 2.38
N CYS A 280 -9.26 -17.75 1.20
CA CYS A 280 -10.29 -17.70 0.16
C CYS A 280 -9.91 -18.66 -0.96
N VAL A 281 -10.72 -18.69 -2.03
CA VAL A 281 -10.45 -19.47 -3.25
C VAL A 281 -9.12 -19.12 -3.91
N ARG A 282 -8.66 -17.86 -3.86
CA ARG A 282 -7.37 -17.46 -4.45
C ARG A 282 -6.20 -18.06 -3.66
N GLY A 283 -6.27 -18.06 -2.34
CA GLY A 283 -5.23 -18.59 -1.45
C GLY A 283 -5.36 -20.08 -1.12
N GLN A 284 -6.33 -20.79 -1.71
CA GLN A 284 -6.54 -22.21 -1.47
C GLN A 284 -5.31 -23.01 -1.95
N LYS A 285 -4.89 -24.00 -1.17
CA LYS A 285 -3.65 -24.78 -1.40
C LYS A 285 -2.35 -23.98 -1.37
N ASN A 286 -2.38 -22.71 -0.97
CA ASN A 286 -1.18 -21.92 -0.74
C ASN A 286 -0.84 -21.84 0.75
N ARG A 287 0.38 -22.26 1.13
CA ARG A 287 0.84 -22.30 2.54
C ARG A 287 0.86 -20.93 3.22
N ASP A 288 1.14 -19.85 2.47
CA ASP A 288 1.14 -18.50 3.00
C ASP A 288 -0.27 -18.01 3.37
N PHE A 289 -1.31 -18.66 2.83
CA PHE A 289 -2.71 -18.32 3.05
C PHE A 289 -3.49 -19.42 3.79
N TYR A 290 -2.79 -20.42 4.36
CA TYR A 290 -3.34 -21.47 5.22
C TYR A 290 -3.49 -20.98 6.66
N TYR A 291 -4.68 -21.04 7.22
CA TYR A 291 -5.00 -20.52 8.56
C TYR A 291 -4.97 -21.58 9.66
N GLY A 292 -4.95 -22.87 9.31
CA GLY A 292 -4.95 -23.98 10.27
C GLY A 292 -5.93 -25.06 9.87
N ASN A 293 -6.15 -26.04 10.75
CA ASN A 293 -7.13 -27.10 10.59
C ASN A 293 -8.19 -27.02 11.69
N ILE A 294 -9.47 -27.06 11.30
CA ILE A 294 -10.59 -26.92 12.23
C ILE A 294 -10.63 -28.02 13.30
N TYR A 295 -10.07 -29.20 13.05
CA TYR A 295 -10.04 -30.30 14.01
C TYR A 295 -8.89 -30.19 15.01
N GLU A 296 -7.76 -29.60 14.60
CA GLU A 296 -6.52 -29.60 15.37
C GLU A 296 -6.34 -28.29 16.16
N ASP A 297 -6.65 -27.15 15.54
CA ASP A 297 -6.35 -25.84 16.09
C ASP A 297 -7.51 -25.23 16.88
N SER A 298 -7.21 -24.36 17.84
CA SER A 298 -8.26 -23.56 18.49
C SER A 298 -8.80 -22.49 17.54
N VAL A 299 -10.06 -22.07 17.73
CA VAL A 299 -10.62 -20.97 16.91
C VAL A 299 -9.81 -19.68 17.11
N ALA A 300 -9.29 -19.43 18.31
CA ALA A 300 -8.46 -18.26 18.59
C ALA A 300 -7.17 -18.29 17.74
N ASP A 301 -6.50 -19.44 17.64
CA ASP A 301 -5.28 -19.61 16.83
C ASP A 301 -5.56 -19.45 15.34
N ILE A 302 -6.66 -20.03 14.84
CA ILE A 302 -7.12 -19.88 13.45
C ILE A 302 -7.35 -18.41 13.11
N LEU A 303 -8.08 -17.69 13.96
CA LEU A 303 -8.36 -16.26 13.76
C LEU A 303 -7.09 -15.41 13.81
N LYS A 304 -6.13 -15.77 14.68
CA LYS A 304 -4.85 -15.07 14.79
C LYS A 304 -3.97 -15.34 13.59
N ALA A 305 -3.90 -16.59 13.14
CA ALA A 305 -3.17 -16.98 11.94
C ALA A 305 -3.73 -16.26 10.70
N ALA A 306 -5.05 -16.13 10.59
CA ALA A 306 -5.71 -15.40 9.53
C ALA A 306 -5.28 -13.92 9.46
N GLU A 307 -5.34 -13.23 10.59
CA GLU A 307 -4.92 -11.83 10.70
C GLU A 307 -3.43 -11.66 10.34
N VAL A 308 -2.57 -12.47 10.95
CA VAL A 308 -1.10 -12.37 10.82
C VAL A 308 -0.64 -12.70 9.40
N LYS A 309 -1.17 -13.75 8.78
CA LYS A 309 -0.74 -14.17 7.44
C LYS A 309 -1.08 -13.16 6.37
N ILE A 310 -2.29 -12.58 6.43
CA ILE A 310 -2.69 -11.52 5.50
C ILE A 310 -1.88 -10.24 5.70
N PHE A 311 -1.65 -9.84 6.96
CA PHE A 311 -0.78 -8.72 7.29
C PHE A 311 0.65 -8.94 6.76
N GLN A 312 1.23 -10.12 6.98
CA GLN A 312 2.56 -10.47 6.48
C GLN A 312 2.60 -10.44 4.94
N SER A 313 1.60 -11.01 4.26
CA SER A 313 1.53 -11.01 2.80
C SER A 313 1.48 -9.58 2.23
N HIS A 314 0.73 -8.66 2.85
CA HIS A 314 0.76 -7.25 2.47
C HIS A 314 2.15 -6.64 2.59
N ASN A 315 2.90 -6.95 3.66
CA ASN A 315 4.22 -6.40 3.92
C ASN A 315 5.34 -7.00 3.06
N ARG A 316 5.16 -8.22 2.51
CA ARG A 316 6.14 -8.84 1.58
C ARG A 316 6.26 -8.13 0.24
N SER A 317 5.16 -7.66 -0.34
CA SER A 317 5.15 -7.04 -1.68
C SER A 317 5.62 -5.57 -1.72
N GLY A 318 6.16 -5.03 -0.62
CA GLY A 318 6.52 -3.61 -0.53
C GLY A 318 5.32 -2.65 -0.65
N PHE A 319 5.58 -1.34 -0.60
CA PHE A 319 4.58 -0.29 -0.77
C PHE A 319 5.06 0.70 -1.83
N ASP A 320 4.20 1.00 -2.81
CA ASP A 320 4.53 1.95 -3.87
C ASP A 320 4.37 3.40 -3.36
N PRO A 321 5.40 4.26 -3.43
CA PRO A 321 5.28 5.66 -2.99
C PRO A 321 4.16 6.43 -3.69
N GLN A 322 3.78 6.06 -4.92
CA GLN A 322 2.64 6.69 -5.60
C GLN A 322 1.30 6.43 -4.89
N CYS A 323 1.18 5.33 -4.15
CA CYS A 323 -0.02 5.05 -3.37
C CYS A 323 -0.21 6.06 -2.23
N ALA A 324 0.88 6.56 -1.61
CA ALA A 324 0.78 7.52 -0.52
C ALA A 324 0.19 8.88 -0.95
N GLN A 325 0.35 9.23 -2.22
CA GLN A 325 -0.19 10.47 -2.80
C GLN A 325 -1.52 10.24 -3.53
N CYS A 326 -2.02 8.99 -3.59
CA CYS A 326 -3.21 8.66 -4.33
C CYS A 326 -4.49 9.00 -3.55
N SER A 327 -5.32 9.89 -4.09
CA SER A 327 -6.62 10.28 -3.50
C SER A 327 -7.65 9.16 -3.40
N TYR A 328 -7.33 7.94 -3.82
CA TYR A 328 -8.21 6.77 -3.72
C TYR A 328 -7.58 5.61 -2.91
N LEU A 329 -6.43 5.82 -2.26
CA LEU A 329 -5.83 4.78 -1.42
C LEU A 329 -6.79 4.33 -0.31
N TYR A 330 -7.55 5.25 0.26
CA TYR A 330 -8.56 4.96 1.28
C TYR A 330 -9.69 4.03 0.80
N LEU A 331 -9.86 3.88 -0.52
CA LEU A 331 -10.82 2.98 -1.16
C LEU A 331 -10.17 1.68 -1.61
N CYS A 332 -9.05 1.75 -2.32
CA CYS A 332 -8.40 0.59 -2.96
C CYS A 332 -7.53 -0.23 -2.00
N LYS A 333 -6.94 0.41 -0.97
CA LYS A 333 -6.07 -0.25 0.02
C LYS A 333 -4.94 -1.10 -0.58
N THR A 334 -4.46 -0.72 -1.76
CA THR A 334 -3.42 -1.42 -2.56
C THR A 334 -3.81 -2.79 -3.13
N GLY A 335 -5.08 -3.18 -3.05
CA GLY A 335 -5.59 -4.41 -3.67
C GLY A 335 -5.24 -5.71 -2.94
N CYS A 336 -5.62 -6.83 -3.56
CA CYS A 336 -5.51 -8.18 -2.98
C CYS A 336 -4.05 -8.59 -2.69
N PRO A 337 -3.70 -9.02 -1.46
CA PRO A 337 -2.33 -9.45 -1.11
C PRO A 337 -1.88 -10.69 -1.88
N TYR A 338 -2.79 -11.64 -2.16
CA TYR A 338 -2.49 -12.81 -2.99
C TYR A 338 -2.05 -12.41 -4.40
N VAL A 339 -2.80 -11.51 -5.05
CA VAL A 339 -2.50 -11.11 -6.43
C VAL A 339 -1.20 -10.32 -6.48
N LYS A 340 -0.95 -9.42 -5.52
CA LYS A 340 0.33 -8.73 -5.41
C LYS A 340 1.52 -9.68 -5.26
N THR A 341 1.34 -10.79 -4.54
CA THR A 341 2.37 -11.81 -4.38
C THR A 341 2.65 -12.52 -5.71
N VAL A 342 1.60 -13.01 -6.38
CA VAL A 342 1.74 -13.77 -7.63
C VAL A 342 2.18 -12.89 -8.81
N SER A 343 1.74 -11.63 -8.85
CA SER A 343 2.11 -10.68 -9.89
C SER A 343 3.43 -9.95 -9.61
N HIS A 344 4.03 -10.16 -8.44
CA HIS A 344 5.24 -9.46 -8.00
C HIS A 344 5.11 -7.92 -8.05
N THR A 345 3.95 -7.38 -7.63
CA THR A 345 3.65 -5.94 -7.64
C THR A 345 3.37 -5.41 -6.24
N SER A 346 3.73 -4.15 -5.99
CA SER A 346 3.39 -3.42 -4.76
C SER A 346 2.01 -2.73 -4.84
N ARG A 347 1.44 -2.64 -6.04
CA ARG A 347 0.12 -2.04 -6.35
C ARG A 347 -0.90 -3.07 -6.80
N SER A 348 -2.18 -2.71 -6.70
CA SER A 348 -3.26 -3.47 -7.33
C SER A 348 -3.01 -3.59 -8.83
N TYR A 349 -3.09 -4.79 -9.40
CA TYR A 349 -2.99 -5.02 -10.86
C TYR A 349 -4.14 -4.39 -11.67
N THR A 350 -5.16 -3.89 -10.97
CA THR A 350 -6.31 -3.16 -11.53
C THR A 350 -6.29 -1.68 -11.13
N CYS A 351 -5.15 -1.14 -10.65
CA CYS A 351 -5.07 0.21 -10.09
C CYS A 351 -5.64 1.26 -11.06
N ARG A 352 -5.24 1.27 -12.33
CA ARG A 352 -5.79 2.20 -13.33
C ARG A 352 -7.28 2.00 -13.59
N LEU A 353 -7.73 0.75 -13.68
CA LEU A 353 -9.14 0.43 -13.85
C LEU A 353 -9.97 0.96 -12.67
N GLN A 354 -9.52 0.71 -11.44
CA GLN A 354 -10.16 1.21 -10.22
C GLN A 354 -10.24 2.74 -10.20
N GLN A 355 -9.15 3.42 -10.56
CA GLN A 355 -9.12 4.89 -10.69
C GLN A 355 -10.15 5.40 -11.71
N GLU A 356 -10.34 4.71 -12.84
CA GLU A 356 -11.33 5.06 -13.85
C GLU A 356 -12.76 4.86 -13.31
N ILE A 357 -13.04 3.71 -12.69
CA ILE A 357 -14.34 3.41 -12.07
C ILE A 357 -14.70 4.48 -11.03
N TYR A 358 -13.74 4.91 -10.20
CA TYR A 358 -13.98 5.94 -9.18
C TYR A 358 -14.22 7.31 -9.80
N ARG A 359 -13.45 7.67 -10.84
CA ARG A 359 -13.62 8.94 -11.57
C ARG A 359 -14.98 9.04 -12.26
N ASP A 360 -15.49 7.93 -12.78
CA ASP A 360 -16.80 7.85 -13.42
C ASP A 360 -17.96 7.97 -12.41
N ASN A 361 -17.71 7.74 -11.12
CA ASN A 361 -18.72 7.69 -10.07
C ASN A 361 -18.32 8.53 -8.83
N PRO A 362 -18.04 9.84 -8.99
CA PRO A 362 -17.45 10.66 -7.92
C PRO A 362 -18.40 10.87 -6.72
N GLN A 363 -19.70 10.70 -6.91
CA GLN A 363 -20.70 10.78 -5.82
C GLN A 363 -20.66 9.55 -4.90
N VAL A 364 -20.22 8.40 -5.42
CA VAL A 364 -20.10 7.14 -4.66
C VAL A 364 -18.67 6.96 -4.16
N TYR A 365 -17.68 7.38 -4.97
CA TYR A 365 -16.26 7.24 -4.70
C TYR A 365 -15.57 8.60 -4.80
N PRO A 366 -15.83 9.52 -3.86
CA PRO A 366 -15.23 10.84 -3.90
C PRO A 366 -13.71 10.76 -3.79
N LYS A 367 -13.00 11.74 -4.35
CA LYS A 367 -11.58 11.87 -4.08
C LYS A 367 -11.39 12.25 -2.62
N ASP A 368 -10.39 11.66 -1.99
CA ASP A 368 -9.95 12.06 -0.67
C ASP A 368 -9.40 13.49 -0.71
N SER A 369 -9.90 14.34 0.20
CA SER A 369 -9.42 15.70 0.40
C SER A 369 -8.08 15.76 1.12
N ASN A 370 -7.70 14.72 1.87
CA ASN A 370 -6.39 14.63 2.53
C ASN A 370 -5.73 13.24 2.32
N PRO A 371 -5.21 12.97 1.10
CA PRO A 371 -4.64 11.66 0.75
C PRO A 371 -3.48 11.24 1.66
N ALA A 372 -2.66 12.19 2.12
CA ALA A 372 -1.53 11.91 3.02
C ALA A 372 -2.02 11.38 4.37
N ALA A 373 -3.06 11.98 4.94
CA ALA A 373 -3.61 11.52 6.22
C ALA A 373 -4.25 10.14 6.12
N SER A 374 -5.01 9.88 5.07
CA SER A 374 -5.58 8.55 4.83
C SER A 374 -4.51 7.50 4.53
N ALA A 375 -3.45 7.88 3.80
CA ALA A 375 -2.32 7.00 3.57
C ALA A 375 -1.65 6.60 4.88
N TYR A 376 -1.32 7.57 5.73
CA TYR A 376 -0.74 7.29 7.04
C TYR A 376 -1.65 6.46 7.95
N SER A 377 -2.95 6.75 7.97
CA SER A 377 -3.92 5.96 8.73
C SER A 377 -3.91 4.49 8.29
N TYR A 378 -3.94 4.24 6.98
CA TYR A 378 -3.82 2.89 6.43
C TYR A 378 -2.45 2.24 6.75
N LEU A 379 -1.36 2.99 6.58
CA LEU A 379 0.00 2.49 6.81
C LEU A 379 0.24 2.19 8.29
N SER A 380 -0.25 3.02 9.20
CA SER A 380 -0.13 2.80 10.65
C SER A 380 -0.81 1.48 11.06
N LYS A 381 -1.92 1.13 10.41
CA LYS A 381 -2.62 -0.13 10.65
C LYS A 381 -1.96 -1.33 9.97
N MET A 382 -1.62 -1.22 8.69
CA MET A 382 -1.27 -2.38 7.85
C MET A 382 0.23 -2.49 7.53
N ARG A 383 1.01 -1.43 7.75
CA ARG A 383 2.45 -1.33 7.42
C ARG A 383 3.21 -0.45 8.43
N PRO A 384 3.14 -0.75 9.73
CA PRO A 384 3.65 0.13 10.79
C PRO A 384 5.15 0.43 10.69
N LEU A 385 5.95 -0.48 10.12
CA LEU A 385 7.40 -0.30 9.97
C LEU A 385 7.79 0.85 9.04
N ILE A 386 6.94 1.20 8.07
CA ILE A 386 7.18 2.31 7.15
C ILE A 386 6.23 3.48 7.39
N ALA A 387 5.25 3.34 8.30
CA ALA A 387 4.22 4.36 8.49
C ALA A 387 4.80 5.73 8.88
N GLY A 388 5.87 5.75 9.68
CA GLY A 388 6.57 6.98 10.07
C GLY A 388 7.14 7.79 8.89
N ASP A 389 7.45 7.13 7.76
CA ASP A 389 7.94 7.81 6.56
C ASP A 389 6.83 8.62 5.84
N TYR A 390 5.58 8.41 6.22
CA TYR A 390 4.39 8.96 5.56
C TYR A 390 3.46 9.74 6.52
N GLU A 391 3.93 10.09 7.72
CA GLU A 391 3.15 10.87 8.68
C GLU A 391 2.64 12.21 8.08
N PRO A 392 1.32 12.48 8.09
CA PRO A 392 0.75 13.66 7.49
C PRO A 392 1.06 14.85 8.39
N PHE A 393 1.65 15.90 7.84
CA PHE A 393 1.79 17.14 8.59
C PHE A 393 0.47 17.92 8.55
N SER A 394 -0.11 18.22 9.71
CA SER A 394 -1.36 19.02 9.82
C SER A 394 -1.09 20.49 9.46
N GLU A 395 -1.89 21.08 8.56
CA GLU A 395 -1.74 22.49 8.12
C GLU A 395 -1.96 23.53 9.23
N GLU A 396 -2.56 23.16 10.38
CA GLU A 396 -2.59 24.02 11.58
C GLU A 396 -1.19 24.28 12.17
N SER A 397 -0.16 23.59 11.67
CA SER A 397 1.22 23.71 12.11
C SER A 397 2.10 24.50 11.13
N SER A 398 1.49 25.40 10.36
CA SER A 398 2.16 26.40 9.51
C SER A 398 2.77 27.58 10.29
N SER A 399 2.87 27.50 11.62
CA SER A 399 3.71 28.41 12.38
C SER A 399 5.16 27.95 12.30
N SER A 400 6.05 28.88 11.94
CA SER A 400 7.51 28.84 12.08
C SER A 400 7.94 28.69 13.54
N ASP A 401 7.52 27.60 14.18
CA ASP A 401 7.82 27.32 15.58
C ASP A 401 9.17 26.59 15.69
N PRO A 402 10.19 27.19 16.33
CA PRO A 402 11.48 26.55 16.62
C PRO A 402 11.35 25.20 17.33
N SER A 403 10.20 24.91 17.96
CA SER A 403 9.90 23.61 18.59
C SER A 403 9.94 22.43 17.61
N GLN A 404 9.59 22.64 16.34
CA GLN A 404 9.56 21.57 15.33
C GLN A 404 10.94 21.19 14.80
N LEU A 405 11.80 22.19 14.51
CA LEU A 405 13.18 21.91 14.12
C LEU A 405 13.93 21.22 15.27
N GLN A 406 13.69 21.66 16.52
CA GLN A 406 14.25 21.00 17.71
C GLN A 406 13.77 19.55 17.86
N ALA A 407 12.51 19.26 17.53
CA ALA A 407 12.00 17.89 17.54
C ALA A 407 12.63 17.01 16.45
N ILE A 408 12.87 17.58 15.25
CA ILE A 408 13.59 16.89 14.16
C ILE A 408 15.04 16.61 14.57
N ILE A 409 15.72 17.58 15.18
CA ILE A 409 17.10 17.45 15.67
C ILE A 409 17.18 16.34 16.72
N LYS A 410 16.31 16.33 17.74
CA LYS A 410 16.32 15.31 18.82
C LYS A 410 16.11 13.87 18.36
N ARG A 411 15.56 13.65 17.16
CA ARG A 411 15.29 12.31 16.61
C ARG A 411 16.43 11.82 15.70
N ASP A 412 17.46 12.64 15.47
CA ASP A 412 18.51 12.38 14.49
C ASP A 412 19.87 12.81 15.05
N SER A 413 20.65 11.83 15.52
CA SER A 413 21.94 12.07 16.18
C SER A 413 22.96 12.80 15.30
N LYS A 414 22.88 12.70 13.97
CA LYS A 414 23.74 13.46 13.05
C LYS A 414 23.28 14.91 12.92
N LEU A 415 21.97 15.17 12.98
CA LEU A 415 21.46 16.54 13.08
C LEU A 415 21.80 17.16 14.43
N GLU A 416 21.78 16.42 15.54
CA GLU A 416 22.25 16.95 16.84
C GLU A 416 23.66 17.51 16.73
N ASN A 417 24.56 16.82 16.01
CA ASN A 417 25.90 17.34 15.74
C ASN A 417 25.86 18.57 14.81
N ILE A 418 25.07 18.60 13.72
CA ILE A 418 24.98 19.81 12.86
C ILE A 418 24.59 21.07 13.65
N TYR A 419 23.72 20.93 14.66
CA TYR A 419 23.16 22.06 15.39
C TYR A 419 23.78 22.29 16.79
N SER A 420 24.73 21.45 17.21
CA SER A 420 25.30 21.54 18.55
C SER A 420 26.16 22.80 18.70
N PRO A 421 25.93 23.63 19.74
CA PRO A 421 26.76 24.80 20.00
C PRO A 421 28.15 24.42 20.51
N HIS A 422 28.38 23.16 20.92
CA HIS A 422 29.61 22.74 21.61
C HIS A 422 30.75 22.32 20.68
N ILE A 423 30.57 22.45 19.36
CA ILE A 423 31.51 21.91 18.37
C ILE A 423 32.60 22.91 18.01
N PHE A 424 32.24 24.17 17.78
CA PHE A 424 33.18 25.19 17.31
C PHE A 424 33.22 26.37 18.28
N ILE A 425 34.44 26.83 18.57
CA ILE A 425 34.69 28.04 19.36
C ILE A 425 35.68 28.88 18.58
N LEU A 426 35.34 30.14 18.33
CA LEU A 426 36.26 31.11 17.71
C LEU A 426 36.89 31.95 18.82
N LYS A 427 38.22 32.03 18.85
CA LYS A 427 38.97 32.93 19.73
C LYS A 427 39.49 34.10 18.91
N ALA A 428 39.04 35.30 19.24
CA ALA A 428 39.47 36.55 18.62
C ALA A 428 40.12 37.45 19.67
N ASN A 429 41.41 37.80 19.49
CA ASN A 429 42.20 38.60 20.44
C ASN A 429 42.11 38.09 21.89
N GLY A 430 42.13 36.77 22.08
CA GLY A 430 42.04 36.12 23.39
C GLY A 430 40.63 35.94 23.95
N ILE A 431 39.59 36.48 23.30
CA ILE A 431 38.19 36.32 23.71
C ILE A 431 37.57 35.15 22.95
N GLU A 432 36.95 34.21 23.65
CA GLU A 432 36.28 33.04 23.07
C GLU A 432 34.80 33.31 22.79
N TYR A 433 34.36 32.91 21.60
CA TYR A 433 32.98 33.00 21.10
C TYR A 433 32.49 31.58 20.78
N GLN A 434 31.50 31.11 21.54
CA GLN A 434 30.82 29.85 21.25
C GLN A 434 29.98 30.02 19.99
N LEU A 435 30.22 29.18 18.96
CA LEU A 435 29.52 29.35 17.70
C LEU A 435 28.25 28.50 17.67
N GLU A 436 27.13 29.15 17.31
CA GLU A 436 25.81 28.51 17.25
C GLU A 436 25.25 28.56 15.83
N SER A 437 24.33 27.64 15.53
CA SER A 437 23.57 27.66 14.29
C SER A 437 22.79 28.97 14.17
N GLN A 438 22.89 29.67 13.03
CA GLN A 438 22.12 30.89 12.79
C GLN A 438 20.60 30.70 12.85
N ILE A 439 20.13 29.46 12.72
CA ILE A 439 18.71 29.11 12.75
C ILE A 439 18.21 28.98 14.19
N LEU A 440 19.06 28.54 15.12
CA LEU A 440 18.69 28.29 16.52
C LEU A 440 19.13 29.39 17.47
N LYS A 441 20.13 30.20 17.08
CA LYS A 441 20.67 31.25 17.94
C LYS A 441 19.56 32.23 18.33
N LYS A 442 19.44 32.49 19.64
CA LYS A 442 18.46 33.45 20.19
C LYS A 442 19.01 34.87 20.27
N ARG A 443 20.31 35.02 20.08
CA ARG A 443 21.06 36.28 20.14
C ARG A 443 21.91 36.40 18.90
N ARG A 444 22.13 37.64 18.50
CA ARG A 444 22.95 37.99 17.35
C ARG A 444 24.23 38.63 17.85
N ASP A 445 25.30 37.86 17.83
CA ASP A 445 26.63 38.35 18.17
C ASP A 445 27.30 38.94 16.92
N LEU A 446 27.79 40.18 17.06
CA LEU A 446 28.48 40.92 16.02
C LEU A 446 29.90 41.24 16.50
N LEU A 447 30.87 40.74 15.74
CA LEU A 447 32.30 40.94 16.01
C LEU A 447 32.83 42.09 15.14
N TYR A 448 33.80 42.84 15.65
CA TYR A 448 34.57 43.80 14.85
C TYR A 448 35.99 43.25 14.67
N LEU A 449 36.36 42.97 13.43
CA LEU A 449 37.68 42.50 13.06
C LEU A 449 38.49 43.65 12.47
N THR A 450 39.76 43.69 12.81
CA THR A 450 40.77 44.59 12.23
C THR A 450 41.88 43.78 11.57
N ASP A 451 42.77 44.45 10.84
CA ASP A 451 43.96 43.81 10.26
C ASP A 451 44.97 43.35 11.32
N GLU A 452 44.80 43.76 12.58
CA GLU A 452 45.58 43.32 13.74
C GLU A 452 44.91 42.18 14.53
N THR A 453 43.69 41.77 14.16
CA THR A 453 42.95 40.78 14.93
C THR A 453 43.50 39.36 14.72
N GLU A 454 43.90 38.70 15.80
CA GLU A 454 44.31 37.30 15.78
C GLU A 454 43.10 36.38 15.96
N LEU A 455 42.95 35.41 15.05
CA LEU A 455 41.87 34.44 15.02
C LEU A 455 42.39 33.00 15.14
N GLN A 456 41.86 32.29 16.13
CA GLN A 456 42.08 30.86 16.35
C GLN A 456 40.74 30.15 16.42
N LEU A 457 40.60 29.01 15.74
CA LEU A 457 39.39 28.19 15.78
C LEU A 457 39.66 26.90 16.55
N TYR A 458 38.84 26.64 17.56
CA TYR A 458 38.80 25.36 18.26
C TYR A 458 37.69 24.46 17.71
N ILE A 459 38.01 23.18 17.53
CA ILE A 459 37.10 22.17 16.97
C ILE A 459 37.05 20.98 17.93
N ARG A 460 35.87 20.61 18.42
CA ARG A 460 35.72 19.54 19.41
C ARG A 460 36.23 18.20 18.85
N LYS A 461 37.13 17.52 19.58
CA LYS A 461 37.59 16.18 19.20
C LYS A 461 36.41 15.20 19.15
N GLY A 462 36.43 14.28 18.19
CA GLY A 462 35.36 13.31 17.95
C GLY A 462 34.42 13.71 16.80
N VAL A 463 34.23 15.01 16.52
CA VAL A 463 33.30 15.44 15.44
C VAL A 463 33.85 15.13 14.04
N LEU A 464 35.17 15.25 13.86
CA LEU A 464 35.85 14.95 12.60
C LEU A 464 35.99 13.44 12.39
N GLU A 465 36.04 12.70 13.48
CA GLU A 465 36.11 11.24 13.52
C GLU A 465 34.75 10.54 13.43
N ASP A 466 33.65 11.27 13.59
CA ASP A 466 32.29 10.73 13.51
C ASP A 466 31.83 10.57 12.05
N CYS A 467 32.50 9.72 11.29
CA CYS A 467 32.14 9.30 9.93
C CYS A 467 32.83 7.98 9.54
N ASP A 468 32.41 7.39 8.42
CA ASP A 468 32.96 6.12 7.93
C ASP A 468 34.45 6.22 7.54
N TYR A 469 34.88 7.40 7.07
CA TYR A 469 36.24 7.65 6.61
C TYR A 469 36.84 8.93 7.23
N PRO A 470 37.25 8.90 8.51
CA PRO A 470 37.74 10.08 9.25
C PRO A 470 38.88 10.85 8.58
N ALA A 471 39.76 10.14 7.86
CA ALA A 471 40.89 10.75 7.14
C ALA A 471 40.44 11.63 5.96
N ASN A 472 39.27 11.36 5.38
CA ASN A 472 38.70 12.09 4.26
C ASN A 472 37.74 13.21 4.71
N ASN A 473 37.36 13.23 6.00
CA ASN A 473 36.60 14.34 6.55
C ASN A 473 37.52 15.56 6.75
N SER A 474 36.91 16.74 6.74
CA SER A 474 37.63 18.00 6.85
C SER A 474 36.80 19.05 7.58
N LEU A 475 37.47 19.97 8.27
CA LEU A 475 36.90 21.26 8.62
C LEU A 475 36.48 21.95 7.32
N TYR A 476 35.25 22.46 7.27
CA TYR A 476 34.70 23.17 6.11
C TYR A 476 34.33 24.60 6.52
N MET A 477 35.12 25.57 6.08
CA MET A 477 34.94 26.99 6.39
C MET A 477 34.35 27.72 5.19
N MET A 478 33.38 28.60 5.41
CA MET A 478 32.80 29.45 4.37
C MET A 478 32.81 30.90 4.81
N LEU A 479 33.31 31.78 3.95
CA LEU A 479 33.31 33.23 4.14
C LEU A 479 32.34 33.86 3.13
N LEU A 480 31.36 34.57 3.66
CA LEU A 480 30.35 35.28 2.87
C LEU A 480 30.45 36.78 3.14
N SER A 481 30.43 37.58 2.08
CA SER A 481 30.44 39.04 2.18
C SER A 481 29.06 39.58 2.57
N GLY A 482 29.02 40.72 3.26
CA GLY A 482 27.78 41.49 3.46
C GLY A 482 27.17 42.00 2.16
N ASN A 483 27.94 42.05 1.08
CA ASN A 483 27.45 42.37 -0.26
C ASN A 483 26.64 41.20 -0.83
N THR A 484 25.56 41.51 -1.55
CA THR A 484 24.65 40.51 -2.10
C THR A 484 24.77 40.42 -3.61
N ILE A 485 24.74 39.21 -4.14
CA ILE A 485 24.71 38.92 -5.58
C ILE A 485 23.49 38.06 -5.94
N LEU A 486 23.09 38.11 -7.21
CA LEU A 486 21.98 37.32 -7.74
C LEU A 486 22.48 35.92 -8.11
N TYR A 487 21.90 34.87 -7.55
CA TYR A 487 22.26 33.47 -7.84
C TYR A 487 21.12 32.72 -8.57
N GLY A 488 21.47 32.02 -9.67
CA GLY A 488 20.66 30.97 -10.31
C GLY A 488 19.34 31.41 -10.98
N ASP A 489 18.65 30.43 -11.55
CA ASP A 489 17.43 30.57 -12.36
C ASP A 489 16.23 31.15 -11.57
N GLU A 490 16.31 31.12 -10.24
CA GLU A 490 15.26 31.53 -9.30
C GLU A 490 15.32 33.03 -8.91
N GLN A 491 16.27 33.81 -9.44
CA GLN A 491 16.45 35.25 -9.19
C GLN A 491 16.45 35.69 -7.71
N ARG A 492 17.10 34.92 -6.83
CA ARG A 492 17.20 35.26 -5.40
C ARG A 492 18.50 36.00 -5.08
N MET A 493 18.40 37.11 -4.35
CA MET A 493 19.56 37.84 -3.80
C MET A 493 20.10 37.10 -2.58
N LYS A 494 21.40 36.74 -2.59
CA LYS A 494 22.09 36.08 -1.47
C LYS A 494 23.40 36.78 -1.18
N GLN A 495 23.94 36.63 0.03
CA GLN A 495 25.31 37.09 0.33
C GLN A 495 26.32 36.44 -0.63
N GLU A 496 27.28 37.22 -1.11
CA GLU A 496 28.32 36.76 -2.02
C GLU A 496 29.23 35.76 -1.29
N HIS A 497 29.35 34.54 -1.85
CA HIS A 497 30.26 33.53 -1.33
C HIS A 497 31.70 33.85 -1.78
N ILE A 498 32.54 34.25 -0.84
CA ILE A 498 33.91 34.72 -1.11
C ILE A 498 34.92 33.59 -1.09
N MET A 499 34.80 32.68 -0.11
CA MET A 499 35.76 31.59 0.06
C MET A 499 35.08 30.36 0.66
N THR A 500 35.46 29.19 0.14
CA THR A 500 35.39 27.92 0.87
C THR A 500 36.81 27.43 1.10
N HIS A 501 37.16 27.07 2.33
CA HIS A 501 38.45 26.49 2.66
C HIS A 501 38.26 25.21 3.48
N GLN A 502 39.04 24.18 3.17
CA GLN A 502 38.96 22.90 3.84
C GLN A 502 40.30 22.49 4.43
N VAL A 503 40.28 21.96 5.65
CA VAL A 503 41.47 21.40 6.32
C VAL A 503 41.16 20.00 6.79
N PHE A 504 41.88 19.01 6.27
CA PHE A 504 41.64 17.60 6.55
C PHE A 504 42.00 17.23 7.98
N THR A 505 41.28 16.24 8.53
CA THR A 505 41.40 15.77 9.92
C THR A 505 42.84 15.49 10.34
N ASN A 506 43.64 14.85 9.47
CA ASN A 506 45.02 14.48 9.82
C ASN A 506 45.95 15.68 9.92
N THR A 507 45.70 16.76 9.18
CA THR A 507 46.44 18.03 9.32
C THR A 507 46.11 18.67 10.67
N LEU A 508 44.83 18.73 11.03
CA LEU A 508 44.38 19.30 12.31
C LEU A 508 44.89 18.52 13.54
N LYS A 509 45.12 17.21 13.40
CA LYS A 509 45.68 16.36 14.46
C LYS A 509 47.16 16.62 14.75
N GLN A 510 47.90 17.18 13.78
CA GLN A 510 49.33 17.47 13.94
C GLN A 510 49.58 18.79 14.67
N GLU A 511 48.57 19.67 14.72
CA GLU A 511 48.65 20.95 15.41
C GLU A 511 48.41 20.79 16.92
N PRO A 512 49.33 21.25 17.78
CA PRO A 512 49.13 21.20 19.23
C PRO A 512 48.01 22.17 19.63
N SER A 513 47.01 21.67 20.34
CA SER A 513 45.92 22.50 20.90
C SER A 513 46.25 22.96 22.31
N ASP A 514 46.09 24.26 22.57
CA ASP A 514 46.16 24.86 23.90
C ASP A 514 44.85 24.70 24.70
N LYS A 515 43.82 24.07 24.10
CA LYS A 515 42.52 23.78 24.73
C LYS A 515 42.26 22.27 24.78
N GLU A 516 42.13 21.74 26.00
CA GLU A 516 41.87 20.32 26.24
C GLU A 516 40.54 19.88 25.58
N GLY A 517 40.55 18.72 24.91
CA GLY A 517 39.36 18.20 24.23
C GLY A 517 39.06 18.81 22.85
N TYR A 518 39.88 19.76 22.38
CA TYR A 518 39.73 20.41 21.08
C TYR A 518 40.97 20.24 20.20
N TYR A 519 40.78 20.22 18.88
CA TYR A 519 41.81 20.58 17.89
C TYR A 519 41.83 22.10 17.74
N THR A 520 42.95 22.67 17.29
CA THR A 520 43.08 24.12 17.04
C THR A 520 43.62 24.39 15.65
N ILE A 521 43.28 25.55 15.08
CA ILE A 521 43.89 26.08 13.87
C ILE A 521 43.85 27.61 13.87
N ASN A 522 44.98 28.24 13.54
CA ASN A 522 45.03 29.69 13.32
C ASN A 522 44.49 30.01 11.91
N ILE A 523 43.41 30.78 11.84
CA ILE A 523 42.74 31.13 10.59
C ILE A 523 43.01 32.58 10.15
N THR A 524 43.82 33.33 10.90
CA THR A 524 44.09 34.76 10.67
C THR A 524 44.59 35.01 9.26
N LYS A 525 45.63 34.27 8.84
CA LYS A 525 46.24 34.43 7.51
C LYS A 525 45.30 34.00 6.38
N ILE A 526 44.42 33.04 6.64
CA ILE A 526 43.44 32.58 5.65
C ILE A 526 42.44 33.72 5.40
N LEU A 527 41.91 34.31 6.46
CA LEU A 527 40.92 35.37 6.37
C LEU A 527 41.51 36.65 5.77
N SER A 528 42.76 37.00 6.10
CA SER A 528 43.40 38.23 5.63
C SER A 528 43.55 38.31 4.11
N LEU A 529 43.56 37.19 3.40
CA LEU A 529 43.61 37.16 1.93
C LEU A 529 42.37 37.78 1.29
N TYR A 530 41.25 37.81 2.02
CA TYR A 530 39.94 38.17 1.49
C TYR A 530 39.38 39.50 2.02
N TYR A 531 40.09 40.19 2.92
CA TYR A 531 39.61 41.43 3.54
C TYR A 531 39.16 42.50 2.53
N HIS A 532 39.89 42.66 1.42
CA HIS A 532 39.54 43.60 0.34
C HIS A 532 38.26 43.24 -0.45
N ARG A 533 37.64 42.08 -0.18
CA ARG A 533 36.38 41.62 -0.81
C ARG A 533 35.19 41.67 0.14
N LEU A 534 35.43 42.02 1.40
CA LEU A 534 34.39 42.08 2.42
C LEU A 534 33.64 43.40 2.38
N SER A 535 32.41 43.39 2.86
CA SER A 535 31.62 44.62 3.01
C SER A 535 32.07 45.36 4.26
N GLU A 536 32.35 46.65 4.13
CA GLU A 536 32.67 47.54 5.26
C GLU A 536 31.40 48.06 5.96
N VAL A 537 30.27 48.07 5.25
CA VAL A 537 29.01 48.68 5.71
C VAL A 537 27.92 47.66 6.05
N LYS A 538 28.07 46.39 5.65
CA LYS A 538 27.15 45.30 5.98
C LYS A 538 27.90 44.15 6.69
N PRO A 539 27.27 43.47 7.66
CA PRO A 539 27.90 42.33 8.33
C PRO A 539 28.28 41.23 7.34
N ASN A 540 29.53 40.79 7.42
CA ASN A 540 30.06 39.61 6.77
C ASN A 540 29.80 38.38 7.65
N ASN A 541 29.90 37.19 7.09
CA ASN A 541 29.54 35.97 7.78
C ASN A 541 30.61 34.89 7.60
N LEU A 542 31.02 34.28 8.71
CA LEU A 542 31.97 33.17 8.74
C LEU A 542 31.27 31.94 9.31
N PHE A 543 31.12 30.91 8.47
CA PHE A 543 30.47 29.65 8.82
C PHE A 543 31.48 28.52 8.96
N PHE A 544 31.20 27.60 9.88
CA PHE A 544 32.00 26.42 10.16
C PHE A 544 31.12 25.17 10.24
N THR A 545 31.57 24.11 9.60
CA THR A 545 31.00 22.76 9.69
C THR A 545 32.09 21.73 9.35
N THR A 546 31.74 20.46 9.23
CA THR A 546 32.62 19.45 8.59
C THR A 546 32.05 19.04 7.24
N SER A 547 32.89 18.52 6.35
CA SER A 547 32.44 18.00 5.05
C SER A 547 31.36 16.93 5.22
N GLU A 548 31.54 16.01 6.17
CA GLU A 548 30.53 14.99 6.49
C GLU A 548 29.20 15.61 6.94
N LEU A 549 29.23 16.52 7.92
CA LEU A 549 28.00 17.14 8.45
C LEU A 549 27.28 17.98 7.38
N ARG A 550 28.06 18.65 6.51
CA ARG A 550 27.52 19.39 5.36
C ARG A 550 26.82 18.46 4.38
N ASP A 551 27.46 17.37 3.98
CA ASP A 551 26.90 16.44 3.00
C ASP A 551 25.68 15.72 3.57
N TYR A 552 25.72 15.37 4.86
CA TYR A 552 24.56 14.85 5.58
C TYR A 552 23.39 15.85 5.58
N HIS A 553 23.64 17.13 5.86
CA HIS A 553 22.63 18.18 5.79
C HIS A 553 21.95 18.24 4.40
N TYR A 554 22.72 18.28 3.31
CA TYR A 554 22.14 18.33 1.96
C TYR A 554 21.42 17.03 1.58
N ALA A 555 21.94 15.87 1.99
CA ALA A 555 21.27 14.60 1.81
C ALA A 555 19.92 14.56 2.54
N LYS A 556 19.85 15.15 3.74
CA LYS A 556 18.61 15.30 4.51
C LYS A 556 17.65 16.27 3.86
N GLN A 557 18.11 17.42 3.36
CA GLN A 557 17.26 18.36 2.62
C GLN A 557 16.59 17.70 1.41
N LYS A 558 17.33 16.90 0.63
CA LYS A 558 16.81 16.19 -0.54
C LYS A 558 15.72 15.17 -0.18
N LYS A 559 15.82 14.55 1.00
CA LYS A 559 14.92 13.49 1.47
C LYS A 559 13.78 14.01 2.36
N ASN A 560 13.88 15.24 2.87
CA ASN A 560 12.93 15.82 3.81
C ASN A 560 12.66 17.29 3.44
N ALA A 561 11.55 17.52 2.75
CA ALA A 561 11.13 18.85 2.30
C ALA A 561 10.88 19.83 3.46
N TYR A 562 10.45 19.35 4.64
CA TYR A 562 10.24 20.21 5.81
C TYR A 562 11.56 20.65 6.45
N TYR A 563 12.52 19.74 6.59
CA TYR A 563 13.90 20.09 6.98
C TYR A 563 14.53 21.04 5.97
N HIS A 564 14.28 20.85 4.67
CA HIS A 564 14.75 21.76 3.63
C HIS A 564 14.19 23.18 3.80
N ILE A 565 12.90 23.33 4.11
CA ILE A 565 12.28 24.65 4.36
C ILE A 565 12.83 25.28 5.64
N GLN A 566 12.94 24.52 6.73
CA GLN A 566 13.42 25.01 8.03
C GLN A 566 14.93 25.29 8.04
N ALA A 567 15.70 24.63 7.18
CA ALA A 567 17.13 24.79 7.00
C ALA A 567 17.48 25.40 5.64
N ILE A 568 16.60 26.25 5.10
CA ILE A 568 16.80 26.92 3.81
C ILE A 568 17.99 27.89 3.84
N ASN A 569 18.23 28.48 5.01
CA ASN A 569 19.47 29.17 5.34
C ASN A 569 20.50 28.14 5.83
N LEU A 570 21.79 28.41 5.61
CA LEU A 570 22.86 27.49 6.04
C LEU A 570 22.74 27.22 7.56
N PRO A 571 22.49 25.98 8.01
CA PRO A 571 22.25 25.71 9.44
C PRO A 571 23.53 25.67 10.27
N PHE A 572 24.68 25.91 9.65
CA PHE A 572 25.98 25.73 10.26
C PHE A 572 26.28 26.81 11.30
N GLN A 573 27.19 26.48 12.22
CA GLN A 573 27.67 27.37 13.25
C GLN A 573 28.33 28.60 12.61
N ASN A 574 27.97 29.79 13.07
CA ASN A 574 28.35 31.02 12.40
C ASN A 574 28.72 32.14 13.37
N ILE A 575 29.52 33.09 12.89
CA ILE A 575 29.65 34.41 13.50
C ILE A 575 29.52 35.49 12.43
N GLU A 576 28.81 36.57 12.78
CA GLU A 576 28.72 37.76 11.93
C GLU A 576 29.75 38.79 12.38
N PHE A 577 30.37 39.48 11.42
CA PHE A 577 31.40 40.45 11.74
C PHE A 577 31.48 41.61 10.76
N PHE A 578 31.89 42.78 11.26
CA PHE A 578 32.37 43.89 10.45
C PHE A 578 33.89 43.83 10.36
N TYR A 579 34.43 44.13 9.17
CA TYR A 579 35.86 44.33 9.01
C TYR A 579 36.15 45.83 8.95
N VAL A 580 37.13 46.28 9.74
CA VAL A 580 37.57 47.66 9.83
C VAL A 580 39.05 47.72 9.45
N ASN A 581 39.36 48.41 8.36
CA ASN A 581 40.74 48.59 7.92
C ASN A 581 41.41 49.74 8.71
N CYS A 582 42.17 49.40 9.75
CA CYS A 582 42.86 50.40 10.57
C CYS A 582 43.95 51.16 9.79
N LYS A 583 44.52 50.56 8.73
CA LYS A 583 45.57 51.19 7.89
C LYS A 583 45.04 52.24 6.91
N GLU A 584 43.75 52.21 6.56
CA GLU A 584 43.11 53.25 5.74
C GLU A 584 42.49 54.37 6.57
N ALA A 585 42.00 54.07 7.79
CA ALA A 585 41.45 55.07 8.71
C ALA A 585 42.47 56.15 9.12
N LEU A 586 43.76 55.81 9.21
CA LEU A 586 44.86 56.73 9.56
C LEU A 586 45.32 57.64 8.40
N LYS A 587 44.71 57.57 7.21
CA LYS A 587 45.02 58.46 6.07
C LYS A 587 44.14 59.72 6.01
N HIS A 588 43.15 59.84 6.89
CA HIS A 588 42.17 60.93 6.89
C HIS A 588 42.18 61.79 8.18
N ASP A 589 43.19 61.64 9.04
CA ASP A 589 43.50 62.56 10.13
C ASP A 589 44.73 63.44 9.82
#